data_AF-A0A8S1J866-F1
#
_entry.id   AF-A0A8S1J866-F1
#
_cell.length_a   1.000
_cell.length_b   1.000
_cell.length_c   1.000
_cell.angle_alpha   90.00
_cell.angle_beta   90.00
_cell.angle_gamma   90.00
#
_symmetry.space_group_name_H-M   'P 1'
#
loop_
_entity.id
_entity.type
_entity.pdbx_description
1 polymer ?
#
loop_
_entity_poly.entity_id
_entity_poly.type
_entity_poly.pdbx_seq_one_letter_code
_entity_poly.pdbx_strand_id
1 'polypeptide(L)'
;MPFPSPKLGRYMEPHMVGGHFGHRLKLRRHIEQPAQSERLEPRDAKPQAKGHCQRHSDGARRTKKVGIVGKYGTRYGASLRKQIKKMEVSQHSKYFCQFCGKHCIKRVAVGIWHCKPCNKTIAGGAYVLNTGTSITVRSTIRRLRDLQTD
;
A
#
# COMPACT_ATOMS: atom_id res chain seq x y z
N MET A 1 -19.59 -36.32 -39.52
CA MET A 1 -18.15 -36.08 -39.75
C MET A 1 -17.47 -35.95 -38.39
N PRO A 2 -16.72 -36.97 -37.93
CA PRO A 2 -15.92 -36.88 -36.72
C PRO A 2 -14.58 -36.20 -37.03
N PHE A 3 -14.21 -35.16 -36.26
CA PHE A 3 -12.86 -34.62 -36.29
C PHE A 3 -12.04 -35.18 -35.12
N PRO A 4 -10.93 -35.89 -35.37
CA PRO A 4 -10.05 -36.42 -34.34
C PRO A 4 -9.04 -35.36 -33.84
N SER A 5 -8.66 -35.50 -32.58
CA SER A 5 -7.79 -34.64 -31.78
C SER A 5 -6.33 -34.55 -32.28
N PRO A 6 -5.62 -33.41 -32.09
CA PRO A 6 -4.16 -33.37 -32.20
C PRO A 6 -3.49 -33.71 -30.86
N LYS A 7 -2.52 -34.63 -30.93
CA LYS A 7 -1.69 -35.14 -29.83
C LYS A 7 -0.63 -34.12 -29.39
N LEU A 8 -0.37 -34.11 -28.08
CA LEU A 8 0.80 -33.47 -27.45
C LEU A 8 2.13 -34.10 -27.92
N GLY A 9 3.14 -33.25 -28.11
CA GLY A 9 4.55 -33.57 -27.83
C GLY A 9 5.51 -33.48 -29.02
N ARG A 10 6.41 -32.49 -29.00
CA ARG A 10 7.77 -32.63 -28.45
C ARG A 10 8.56 -31.34 -28.63
N TYR A 11 9.14 -30.91 -27.51
CA TYR A 11 10.31 -30.02 -27.43
C TYR A 11 11.50 -30.60 -28.20
N MET A 12 12.16 -29.81 -29.04
CA MET A 12 13.61 -29.84 -29.26
C MET A 12 14.10 -28.41 -29.55
N GLU A 13 14.93 -27.88 -28.66
CA GLU A 13 15.92 -26.80 -28.87
C GLU A 13 17.32 -27.44 -28.95
N PRO A 14 18.43 -26.73 -29.22
CA PRO A 14 18.72 -25.68 -30.21
C PRO A 14 20.02 -25.98 -31.01
N HIS A 15 20.23 -25.37 -32.18
CA HIS A 15 21.55 -25.36 -32.84
C HIS A 15 22.16 -23.95 -32.79
N MET A 16 23.27 -23.84 -32.06
CA MET A 16 24.14 -22.66 -32.03
C MET A 16 25.04 -22.63 -33.27
N VAL A 17 25.04 -21.50 -33.99
CA VAL A 17 26.06 -21.13 -34.97
C VAL A 17 26.51 -19.70 -34.67
N GLY A 18 27.83 -19.53 -34.52
CA GLY A 18 28.47 -18.33 -34.00
C GLY A 18 29.10 -17.40 -35.04
N GLY A 19 29.84 -16.42 -34.49
CA GLY A 19 30.85 -15.57 -35.17
C GLY A 19 30.29 -14.30 -35.83
N HIS A 20 30.97 -13.16 -35.91
CA HIS A 20 32.17 -12.60 -35.28
C HIS A 20 32.30 -11.14 -35.82
N PHE A 21 32.89 -10.25 -35.02
CA PHE A 21 33.58 -8.99 -35.42
C PHE A 21 32.82 -7.82 -36.09
N GLY A 22 32.54 -6.80 -35.27
CA GLY A 22 33.11 -5.45 -35.39
C GLY A 22 32.76 -4.57 -36.59
N HIS A 23 32.05 -3.45 -36.35
CA HIS A 23 32.53 -2.09 -36.65
C HIS A 23 31.55 -1.06 -36.06
N ARG A 24 31.95 -0.44 -34.94
CA ARG A 24 31.17 0.53 -34.19
C ARG A 24 31.44 1.94 -34.73
N LEU A 25 30.74 2.35 -35.79
CA LEU A 25 30.62 3.77 -36.13
C LEU A 25 29.66 4.43 -35.12
N LYS A 26 30.21 5.11 -34.12
CA LYS A 26 29.46 6.02 -33.24
C LYS A 26 29.45 7.41 -33.87
N LEU A 27 28.30 7.81 -34.40
CA LEU A 27 27.95 9.21 -34.63
C LEU A 27 26.55 9.47 -34.09
N ARG A 28 26.45 10.54 -33.28
CA ARG A 28 25.23 11.29 -32.91
C ARG A 28 24.21 10.49 -32.05
N ARG A 29 23.73 10.96 -30.89
CA ARG A 29 23.59 12.30 -30.33
C ARG A 29 23.59 12.15 -28.80
N HIS A 30 24.17 13.13 -28.12
CA HIS A 30 23.91 13.38 -26.71
C HIS A 30 22.41 13.60 -26.52
N ILE A 31 21.76 12.68 -25.81
CA ILE A 31 20.62 12.98 -24.96
C ILE A 31 21.12 12.63 -23.57
N GLU A 32 21.56 13.67 -22.89
CA GLU A 32 21.94 13.62 -21.49
C GLU A 32 20.73 13.11 -20.71
N GLN A 33 20.92 11.97 -20.06
CA GLN A 33 20.03 11.53 -18.99
C GLN A 33 20.31 12.48 -17.83
N PRO A 34 19.37 13.35 -17.41
CA PRO A 34 19.57 14.06 -16.17
C PRO A 34 19.57 13.02 -15.06
N ALA A 35 20.76 12.84 -14.50
CA ALA A 35 21.00 12.18 -13.24
C ALA A 35 19.97 12.68 -12.23
N GLN A 36 19.13 11.79 -11.73
CA GLN A 36 18.49 12.00 -10.42
C GLN A 36 19.56 11.77 -9.33
N SER A 37 20.64 12.55 -9.40
CA SER A 37 21.44 12.90 -8.26
C SER A 37 20.61 13.89 -7.45
N GLU A 38 19.91 13.36 -6.46
CA GLU A 38 19.78 13.91 -5.11
C GLU A 38 18.71 13.09 -4.39
N ARG A 39 19.09 11.84 -4.11
CA ARG A 39 18.69 11.20 -2.87
C ARG A 39 19.34 12.01 -1.74
N LEU A 40 18.74 13.15 -1.40
CA LEU A 40 18.93 13.76 -0.10
C LEU A 40 18.24 12.83 0.89
N GLU A 41 18.97 11.79 1.29
CA GLU A 41 18.82 11.17 2.60
C GLU A 41 18.72 12.32 3.62
N PRO A 42 17.68 12.38 4.46
CA PRO A 42 17.65 13.34 5.56
C PRO A 42 18.88 13.06 6.43
N ARG A 43 19.88 13.94 6.36
CA ARG A 43 21.01 14.02 7.29
C ARG A 43 20.42 14.12 8.69
N ASP A 44 20.61 13.07 9.47
CA ASP A 44 20.82 13.09 10.92
C ASP A 44 20.16 14.24 11.68
N ALA A 45 18.83 14.30 11.64
CA ALA A 45 18.08 14.96 12.67
C ALA A 45 18.17 14.06 13.92
N LYS A 46 19.20 14.32 14.72
CA LYS A 46 19.40 13.81 16.09
C LYS A 46 18.03 13.64 16.76
N PRO A 47 17.61 12.43 17.16
CA PRO A 47 16.35 12.29 17.87
C PRO A 47 16.52 13.09 19.16
N GLN A 48 15.83 14.23 19.25
CA GLN A 48 15.67 14.92 20.51
C GLN A 48 15.05 13.91 21.45
N ALA A 49 15.84 13.50 22.44
CA ALA A 49 15.42 12.80 23.63
C ALA A 49 14.40 13.70 24.37
N LYS A 50 13.19 13.77 23.84
CA LYS A 50 12.03 14.20 24.60
C LYS A 50 11.65 12.97 25.39
N GLY A 51 11.94 13.01 26.68
CA GLY A 51 11.49 12.03 27.65
C GLY A 51 9.99 11.84 27.48
N HIS A 52 9.61 10.82 26.71
CA HIS A 52 8.35 10.18 26.94
C HIS A 52 8.58 9.38 28.21
N CYS A 53 8.16 9.97 29.33
CA CYS A 53 7.69 9.20 30.47
C CYS A 53 6.70 8.19 29.86
N GLN A 54 7.19 6.98 29.61
CA GLN A 54 6.37 5.87 29.18
C GLN A 54 5.44 5.63 30.36
N ARG A 55 4.28 6.28 30.32
CA ARG A 55 3.14 5.91 31.13
C ARG A 55 2.77 4.52 30.66
N HIS A 56 3.43 3.52 31.26
CA HIS A 56 2.89 2.20 31.41
C HIS A 56 1.55 2.42 32.12
N SER A 57 0.51 2.47 31.32
CA SER A 57 -0.85 2.41 31.82
C SER A 57 -1.00 0.99 32.30
N ASP A 58 -0.74 0.77 33.58
CA ASP A 58 -0.97 -0.49 34.29
C ASP A 58 -2.48 -0.71 34.48
N GLY A 59 -3.23 -0.63 33.39
CA GLY A 59 -4.50 -1.32 33.26
C GLY A 59 -4.20 -2.79 32.99
N ALA A 60 -4.96 -3.70 33.61
CA ALA A 60 -4.77 -5.14 33.45
C ALA A 60 -4.72 -5.55 31.96
N ARG A 61 -3.51 -5.80 31.45
CA ARG A 61 -3.31 -6.17 30.04
C ARG A 61 -3.81 -7.59 29.81
N ARG A 62 -5.06 -7.71 29.36
CA ARG A 62 -5.74 -9.00 29.14
C ARG A 62 -4.99 -9.96 28.22
N THR A 63 -4.26 -9.46 27.22
CA THR A 63 -3.57 -10.33 26.25
C THR A 63 -2.19 -9.80 25.87
N LYS A 64 -1.21 -10.70 25.73
CA LYS A 64 0.17 -10.33 25.30
C LYS A 64 0.28 -10.11 23.79
N LYS A 65 -0.29 -11.03 22.98
CA LYS A 65 -0.11 -11.05 21.51
C LYS A 65 -1.40 -10.91 20.71
N VAL A 66 -2.50 -11.52 21.18
CA VAL A 66 -3.70 -11.73 20.37
C VAL A 66 -4.56 -10.47 20.20
N GLY A 67 -4.85 -9.69 21.24
CA GLY A 67 -5.75 -8.53 21.12
C GLY A 67 -7.16 -8.92 20.66
N ILE A 68 -7.75 -8.12 19.74
CA ILE A 68 -9.14 -8.29 19.25
C ILE A 68 -9.44 -9.67 18.66
N VAL A 69 -8.44 -10.34 18.06
CA VAL A 69 -8.59 -11.69 17.50
C VAL A 69 -8.64 -12.81 18.54
N GLY A 70 -8.66 -12.47 19.85
CA GLY A 70 -8.89 -13.44 20.92
C GLY A 70 -10.24 -14.17 20.80
N LYS A 71 -11.23 -13.58 20.11
CA LYS A 71 -12.53 -14.21 19.83
C LYS A 71 -12.44 -15.52 19.03
N TYR A 72 -11.38 -15.71 18.25
CA TYR A 72 -11.20 -16.92 17.45
C TYR A 72 -10.55 -18.08 18.23
N GLY A 73 -10.08 -17.84 19.47
CA GLY A 73 -9.43 -18.85 20.30
C GLY A 73 -8.21 -19.47 19.60
N THR A 74 -8.13 -20.81 19.64
CA THR A 74 -7.04 -21.59 19.03
C THR A 74 -7.23 -21.86 17.54
N ARG A 75 -8.43 -21.59 16.99
CA ARG A 75 -8.82 -21.97 15.61
C ARG A 75 -8.09 -21.16 14.53
N TYR A 76 -7.92 -21.76 13.34
CA TYR A 76 -7.33 -21.20 12.10
C TYR A 76 -5.81 -20.97 12.06
N GLY A 77 -5.11 -21.03 13.19
CA GLY A 77 -3.65 -20.85 13.23
C GLY A 77 -3.17 -19.40 13.26
N ALA A 78 -1.87 -19.21 13.50
CA ALA A 78 -1.32 -17.89 13.85
C ALA A 78 -1.22 -16.92 12.67
N SER A 79 -0.94 -17.40 11.45
CA SER A 79 -0.74 -16.54 10.27
C SER A 79 -2.02 -15.79 9.89
N LEU A 80 -3.13 -16.52 9.74
CA LEU A 80 -4.44 -15.95 9.42
C LEU A 80 -4.90 -14.95 10.50
N ARG A 81 -4.74 -15.29 11.78
CA ARG A 81 -5.09 -14.39 12.89
C ARG A 81 -4.27 -13.10 12.89
N LYS A 82 -2.99 -13.13 12.47
CA LYS A 82 -2.18 -11.91 12.35
C LYS A 82 -2.70 -11.00 11.24
N GLN A 83 -3.13 -11.55 10.11
CA GLN A 83 -3.69 -10.77 9.00
C GLN A 83 -5.05 -10.17 9.38
N ILE A 84 -5.96 -10.97 9.93
CA ILE A 84 -7.27 -10.53 10.40
C ILE A 84 -7.12 -9.44 11.47
N LYS A 85 -6.19 -9.61 12.42
CA LYS A 85 -5.94 -8.59 13.46
C LYS A 85 -5.64 -7.22 12.86
N LYS A 86 -4.83 -7.15 11.80
CA LYS A 86 -4.51 -5.87 11.14
C LYS A 86 -5.76 -5.22 10.54
N MET A 87 -6.59 -6.01 9.84
CA MET A 87 -7.84 -5.53 9.23
C MET A 87 -8.90 -5.17 10.27
N GLU A 88 -8.99 -5.93 11.36
CA GLU A 88 -9.98 -5.70 12.42
C GLU A 88 -9.66 -4.49 13.28
N VAL A 89 -8.37 -4.23 13.53
CA VAL A 89 -7.95 -3.03 14.25
C VAL A 89 -8.24 -1.80 13.40
N SER A 90 -7.91 -1.82 12.11
CA SER A 90 -8.15 -0.67 11.25
C SER A 90 -9.65 -0.38 11.08
N GLN A 91 -10.49 -1.40 10.87
CA GLN A 91 -11.93 -1.16 10.66
C GLN A 91 -12.65 -0.58 11.89
N HIS A 92 -12.20 -0.92 13.11
CA HIS A 92 -12.80 -0.43 14.36
C HIS A 92 -12.15 0.86 14.88
N SER A 93 -11.03 1.27 14.28
CA SER A 93 -10.37 2.52 14.63
C SER A 93 -11.23 3.73 14.23
N LYS A 94 -11.07 4.84 14.96
CA LYS A 94 -11.68 6.13 14.60
C LYS A 94 -10.71 6.89 13.71
N TYR A 95 -11.19 7.40 12.59
CA TYR A 95 -10.38 8.16 11.65
C TYR A 95 -10.59 9.68 11.78
N PHE A 96 -9.57 10.42 11.35
CA PHE A 96 -9.61 11.88 11.22
C PHE A 96 -10.57 12.31 10.12
N CYS A 97 -11.47 13.23 10.44
CA CYS A 97 -12.37 13.83 9.47
C CYS A 97 -11.78 15.11 8.87
N GLN A 98 -11.64 15.15 7.54
CA GLN A 98 -11.16 16.32 6.80
C GLN A 98 -12.13 17.51 6.87
N PHE A 99 -13.40 17.28 7.19
CA PHE A 99 -14.42 18.33 7.21
C PHE A 99 -14.56 19.04 8.56
N CYS A 100 -14.40 18.31 9.68
CA CYS A 100 -14.60 18.85 11.02
C CYS A 100 -13.35 18.83 11.90
N GLY A 101 -12.24 18.27 11.41
CA GLY A 101 -10.98 18.20 12.15
C GLY A 101 -10.95 17.21 13.32
N LYS A 102 -12.04 16.49 13.60
CA LYS A 102 -12.16 15.56 14.74
C LYS A 102 -11.95 14.10 14.34
N HIS A 103 -11.43 13.28 15.25
CA HIS A 103 -11.25 11.83 15.07
C HIS A 103 -12.56 11.07 15.40
N CYS A 104 -13.56 11.22 14.54
CA CYS A 104 -14.92 10.74 14.81
C CYS A 104 -15.53 9.89 13.70
N ILE A 105 -14.80 9.63 12.62
CA ILE A 105 -15.29 8.80 11.53
C ILE A 105 -15.27 7.33 11.96
N LYS A 106 -16.39 6.65 11.74
CA LYS A 106 -16.56 5.21 11.96
C LYS A 106 -17.11 4.53 10.71
N ARG A 107 -16.78 3.26 10.54
CA ARG A 107 -17.31 2.42 9.47
C ARG A 107 -18.78 2.09 9.75
N VAL A 108 -19.63 2.24 8.74
CA VAL A 108 -21.05 1.80 8.79
C VAL A 108 -21.22 0.53 7.99
N ALA A 109 -20.74 0.54 6.74
CA ALA A 109 -20.75 -0.62 5.86
C ALA A 109 -19.41 -0.73 5.12
N VAL A 110 -19.24 -1.76 4.29
CA VAL A 110 -18.05 -1.91 3.45
C VAL A 110 -17.93 -0.68 2.54
N GLY A 111 -16.81 0.04 2.64
CA GLY A 111 -16.56 1.24 1.82
C GLY A 111 -17.34 2.49 2.21
N ILE A 112 -18.28 2.40 3.16
CA ILE A 112 -19.11 3.52 3.62
C ILE A 112 -18.70 3.91 5.04
N TRP A 113 -18.27 5.16 5.19
CA TRP A 113 -17.79 5.73 6.44
C TRP A 113 -18.63 6.94 6.85
N HIS A 114 -19.02 7.01 8.12
CA HIS A 114 -19.87 8.07 8.65
C HIS A 114 -19.19 8.84 9.77
N CYS A 115 -19.27 10.17 9.70
CA CYS A 115 -18.81 11.10 10.71
C CYS A 115 -19.97 11.46 11.65
N LYS A 116 -19.90 11.06 12.93
CA LYS A 116 -20.93 11.42 13.92
C LYS A 116 -21.16 12.92 14.13
N PRO A 117 -20.14 13.79 14.28
CA PRO A 117 -20.37 15.20 14.58
C PRO A 117 -20.75 16.03 13.35
N CYS A 118 -20.36 15.61 12.15
CA CYS A 118 -20.56 16.38 10.93
C CYS A 118 -21.62 15.80 10.00
N ASN A 119 -22.17 14.63 10.33
CA ASN A 119 -23.16 13.88 9.55
C ASN A 119 -22.80 13.66 8.07
N LYS A 120 -21.50 13.74 7.75
CA LYS A 120 -20.99 13.48 6.42
C LYS A 120 -20.69 12.00 6.26
N THR A 121 -21.20 11.45 5.17
CA THR A 121 -20.89 10.10 4.70
C THR A 121 -19.82 10.19 3.61
N ILE A 122 -18.78 9.38 3.73
CA ILE A 122 -17.59 9.38 2.88
C ILE A 122 -17.41 7.97 2.31
N ALA A 123 -17.18 7.88 1.01
CA ALA A 123 -16.74 6.66 0.36
C ALA A 123 -15.23 6.48 0.57
N GLY A 124 -14.82 5.29 1.00
CA GLY A 124 -13.44 4.95 1.32
C GLY A 124 -13.11 3.50 1.05
N GLY A 125 -11.99 3.03 1.59
CA GLY A 125 -11.61 1.62 1.49
C GLY A 125 -12.50 0.69 2.34
N ALA A 126 -12.37 -0.61 2.10
CA ALA A 126 -13.15 -1.64 2.80
C ALA A 126 -12.86 -1.69 4.31
N TYR A 127 -11.58 -1.56 4.70
CA TYR A 127 -11.09 -1.67 6.09
C TYR A 127 -10.34 -0.41 6.58
N VAL A 128 -10.06 0.54 5.70
CA VAL A 128 -9.33 1.80 5.99
C VAL A 128 -10.04 2.93 5.25
N LEU A 129 -10.14 4.12 5.86
CA LEU A 129 -10.80 5.28 5.24
C LEU A 129 -10.15 5.68 3.89
N ASN A 130 -8.82 5.82 3.86
CA ASN A 130 -8.06 6.18 2.67
C ASN A 130 -7.12 5.03 2.30
N THR A 131 -7.26 4.51 1.08
CA THR A 131 -6.30 3.53 0.53
C THR A 131 -5.08 4.24 -0.05
N GLY A 132 -3.93 3.58 -0.07
CA GLY A 132 -2.71 4.15 -0.68
C GLY A 132 -2.93 4.57 -2.13
N THR A 133 -3.65 3.75 -2.90
CA THR A 133 -4.03 4.07 -4.30
C THR A 133 -4.94 5.28 -4.40
N SER A 134 -5.90 5.47 -3.46
CA SER A 134 -6.75 6.66 -3.49
C SER A 134 -5.96 7.95 -3.24
N ILE A 135 -4.90 7.88 -2.45
CA ILE A 135 -4.05 9.04 -2.14
C ILE A 135 -3.21 9.42 -3.36
N THR A 136 -2.61 8.43 -4.04
CA THR A 136 -1.82 8.67 -5.25
C THR A 136 -2.68 9.13 -6.43
N VAL A 137 -3.90 8.61 -6.57
CA VAL A 137 -4.84 9.05 -7.61
C VAL A 137 -5.24 10.51 -7.38
N ARG A 138 -5.49 10.92 -6.14
CA ARG A 138 -5.83 12.33 -5.84
C ARG A 138 -4.70 13.30 -6.20
N SER A 139 -3.44 12.96 -5.90
CA SER A 139 -2.30 13.82 -6.22
C SER A 139 -2.00 13.86 -7.72
N THR A 140 -2.10 12.72 -8.41
CA THR A 140 -1.89 12.65 -9.87
C THR A 140 -2.96 13.42 -10.63
N ILE A 141 -4.25 13.27 -10.27
CA ILE A 141 -5.33 14.04 -10.89
C ILE A 141 -5.14 15.55 -10.69
N ARG A 142 -4.74 15.98 -9.48
CA ARG A 142 -4.47 17.39 -9.21
C ARG A 142 -3.39 17.93 -10.15
N ARG A 143 -2.23 17.26 -10.21
CA ARG A 143 -1.12 17.63 -11.09
C ARG A 143 -1.53 17.70 -12.56
N LEU A 144 -2.33 16.73 -13.04
CA LEU A 144 -2.77 16.71 -14.43
C LEU A 144 -3.75 17.85 -14.76
N ARG A 145 -4.56 18.29 -13.80
CA ARG A 145 -5.45 19.45 -13.99
C ARG A 145 -4.67 20.75 -14.06
N ASP A 146 -3.68 20.92 -13.19
CA ASP A 146 -2.83 22.11 -13.17
C ASP A 146 -2.09 22.27 -14.52
N LEU A 147 -1.57 21.16 -15.08
CA LEU A 147 -0.94 21.15 -16.42
C LEU A 147 -1.88 21.42 -17.60
N GLN A 148 -3.20 21.31 -17.41
CA GLN A 148 -4.17 21.57 -18.48
C GLN A 148 -4.64 23.02 -18.48
N THR A 149 -4.45 23.74 -17.38
CA THR A 149 -4.85 25.14 -17.22
C THR A 149 -3.74 26.14 -17.59
N ASP A 150 -2.48 25.68 -17.64
CA ASP A 150 -1.33 26.42 -18.18
C ASP A 150 -1.25 26.26 -19.70
#